data_AF-U2Z4M0-F1
#
_entry.id   AF-U2Z4M0-F1
#
_cell.length_a   1.000
_cell.length_b   1.000
_cell.length_c   1.000
_cell.angle_alpha   90.00
_cell.angle_beta   90.00
_cell.angle_gamma   90.00
#
_symmetry.space_group_name_H-M   'P 1'
#
loop_
_entity.id
_entity.type
_entity.pdbx_description
1 polymer ?
#
loop_
_entity_poly.entity_id
_entity_poly.type
_entity_poly.pdbx_seq_one_letter_code
_entity_poly.pdbx_strand_id
1 'polypeptide(L)'
;MGTSEGTANEGFPGDRLSYRIEVINAGTEPVTDIAIFDRTPPYTALDAAPANPVALATGVTCNVATPAPAGYSGPLNWTCTGALSPGDHGSVVFVVEIVP
;
A
#
# COMPACT_ATOMS: atom_id res chain seq x y z
N MET A 1 -4.07 23.06 10.33
CA MET A 1 -3.78 22.41 11.62
C MET A 1 -3.84 20.91 11.37
N GLY A 2 -2.73 20.21 11.58
CA GLY A 2 -2.62 18.77 11.31
C GLY A 2 -3.42 17.98 12.32
N THR A 3 -4.29 17.09 11.84
CA THR A 3 -4.93 16.10 12.71
C THR A 3 -3.90 15.05 13.06
N SER A 4 -3.66 14.84 14.35
CA SER A 4 -2.97 13.68 14.88
C SER A 4 -3.57 12.41 14.26
N GLU A 5 -2.74 11.46 13.86
CA GLU A 5 -3.20 10.09 13.65
C GLU A 5 -3.80 9.61 14.97
N GLY A 6 -5.02 9.07 14.91
CA GLY A 6 -5.74 8.50 16.05
C GLY A 6 -5.98 7.02 15.80
N THR A 7 -6.00 6.22 16.87
CA THR A 7 -6.39 4.80 16.79
C THR A 7 -7.80 4.64 17.38
N ALA A 8 -8.70 4.05 16.61
CA ALA A 8 -10.02 3.63 17.07
C ALA A 8 -10.14 2.12 16.81
N ASN A 9 -10.61 1.37 17.80
CA ASN A 9 -10.86 -0.08 17.68
C ASN A 9 -12.31 -0.37 17.25
N GLU A 10 -13.06 0.67 16.86
CA GLU A 10 -14.41 0.59 16.31
C GLU A 10 -14.39 1.16 14.90
N GLY A 11 -15.07 0.48 13.98
CA GLY A 11 -15.25 0.92 12.61
C GLY A 11 -16.68 0.63 12.16
N PHE A 12 -17.32 1.59 11.53
CA PHE A 12 -18.69 1.53 11.03
C PHE A 12 -18.70 1.42 9.51
N PRO A 13 -19.73 0.81 8.90
CA PRO A 13 -19.91 0.87 7.46
C PRO A 13 -19.85 2.32 6.95
N GLY A 14 -19.05 2.56 5.91
CA GLY A 14 -18.75 3.90 5.38
C GLY A 14 -17.45 4.52 5.91
N ASP A 15 -16.86 3.98 6.98
CA ASP A 15 -15.58 4.47 7.48
C ASP A 15 -14.46 4.14 6.50
N ARG A 16 -13.54 5.10 6.32
CA ARG A 16 -12.38 4.97 5.45
C ARG A 16 -11.13 4.67 6.27
N LEU A 17 -10.44 3.61 5.90
CA LEU A 17 -9.23 3.14 6.54
C LEU A 17 -8.06 3.29 5.56
N SER A 18 -7.05 4.05 5.97
CA SER A 18 -5.80 4.21 5.22
C SER A 18 -4.78 3.19 5.69
N TYR A 19 -4.28 2.37 4.76
CA TYR A 19 -3.24 1.38 5.02
C TYR A 19 -1.92 1.83 4.39
N ARG A 20 -0.83 1.71 5.15
CA ARG A 20 0.54 1.94 4.69
C ARG A 20 1.35 0.66 4.86
N ILE A 21 1.92 0.18 3.76
CA ILE A 21 2.88 -0.93 3.78
C ILE A 21 4.27 -0.32 3.68
N GLU A 22 5.08 -0.47 4.73
CA GLU A 22 6.46 0.00 4.76
C GLU A 22 7.42 -1.10 4.31
N VAL A 23 8.37 -0.72 3.43
CA VAL A 23 9.42 -1.59 2.92
C VAL A 23 10.75 -0.98 3.30
N ILE A 24 11.62 -1.74 3.95
CA ILE A 24 12.95 -1.29 4.41
C ILE A 24 13.98 -2.31 3.91
N ASN A 25 15.02 -1.84 3.22
CA ASN A 25 16.19 -2.69 2.96
C ASN A 25 17.12 -2.65 4.18
N ALA A 26 16.94 -3.60 5.09
CA ALA A 26 17.79 -3.77 6.27
C ALA A 26 19.11 -4.52 5.99
N GLY A 27 19.39 -4.86 4.73
CA GLY A 27 20.61 -5.53 4.30
C GLY A 27 21.76 -4.55 4.04
N THR A 28 22.88 -5.10 3.56
CA THR A 28 24.07 -4.34 3.18
C THR A 28 24.26 -4.19 1.67
N GLU A 29 23.40 -4.83 0.87
CA GLU A 29 23.43 -4.79 -0.59
C GLU A 29 22.10 -4.26 -1.15
N PRO A 30 22.08 -3.66 -2.36
CA PRO A 30 20.85 -3.23 -3.00
C PRO A 30 19.88 -4.39 -3.26
N VAL A 31 18.58 -4.16 -3.07
CA VAL A 31 17.51 -5.12 -3.38
C VAL A 31 16.80 -4.73 -4.67
N THR A 32 16.75 -5.66 -5.62
CA THR A 32 15.98 -5.55 -6.88
C THR A 32 14.81 -6.54 -6.89
N ASP A 33 14.00 -6.51 -7.96
CA ASP A 33 12.90 -7.45 -8.18
C ASP A 33 11.88 -7.52 -7.01
N ILE A 34 11.60 -6.36 -6.43
CA ILE A 34 10.70 -6.24 -5.27
C ILE A 34 9.26 -6.48 -5.73
N ALA A 35 8.59 -7.43 -5.08
CA ALA A 35 7.16 -7.67 -5.23
C ALA A 35 6.48 -7.60 -3.85
N ILE A 36 5.42 -6.80 -3.75
CA ILE A 36 4.63 -6.63 -2.52
C ILE A 36 3.29 -7.33 -2.75
N PHE A 37 2.91 -8.22 -1.83
CA PHE A 37 1.63 -8.93 -1.85
C PHE A 37 0.86 -8.63 -0.58
N ASP A 38 -0.39 -8.23 -0.74
CA ASP A 38 -1.34 -8.01 0.35
C ASP A 38 -2.76 -8.32 -0.12
N ARG A 39 -3.77 -7.91 0.64
CA ARG A 39 -5.19 -8.00 0.28
C ARG A 39 -5.97 -6.90 0.99
N THR A 40 -7.14 -6.58 0.44
CA THR A 40 -8.11 -5.81 1.22
C THR A 40 -8.50 -6.59 2.49
N PRO A 41 -8.52 -5.95 3.66
CA PRO A 41 -9.00 -6.58 4.90
C PRO A 41 -10.43 -7.13 4.77
N PRO A 42 -10.81 -8.14 5.57
CA PRO A 42 -12.20 -8.60 5.64
C PRO A 42 -13.18 -7.44 5.90
N TYR A 43 -14.37 -7.52 5.33
CA TYR A 43 -15.43 -6.50 5.44
C TYR A 43 -15.05 -5.12 4.90
N THR A 44 -14.08 -5.06 3.99
CA THR A 44 -13.68 -3.83 3.33
C THR A 44 -13.57 -4.00 1.81
N ALA A 45 -13.73 -2.89 1.10
CA ALA A 45 -13.45 -2.77 -0.34
C ALA A 45 -12.67 -1.49 -0.61
N LEU A 46 -11.88 -1.44 -1.68
CA LEU A 46 -11.10 -0.24 -2.02
C LEU A 46 -12.00 0.99 -2.20
N ASP A 47 -11.70 2.08 -1.51
CA ASP A 47 -12.37 3.38 -1.70
C ASP A 47 -12.03 3.95 -3.09
N ALA A 48 -10.79 3.73 -3.53
CA ALA A 48 -10.30 4.11 -4.85
C ALA A 48 -9.21 3.13 -5.31
N ALA A 49 -8.92 3.15 -6.62
CA ALA A 49 -7.78 2.41 -7.14
C ALA A 49 -6.47 2.91 -6.49
N PRO A 50 -5.53 2.02 -6.10
CA PRO A 50 -4.25 2.45 -5.58
C PRO A 50 -3.49 3.26 -6.63
N ALA A 51 -2.61 4.16 -6.19
CA ALA A 51 -1.76 4.92 -7.09
C ALA A 51 -0.95 3.98 -7.99
N ASN A 52 -0.99 4.25 -9.30
CA ASN A 52 -0.30 3.44 -10.30
C ASN A 52 0.15 4.34 -11.47
N PRO A 53 1.46 4.55 -11.69
CA PRO A 53 2.58 4.04 -10.88
C PRO A 53 2.66 4.72 -9.50
N VAL A 54 3.37 4.07 -8.56
CA VAL A 54 3.72 4.63 -7.24
C VAL A 54 5.24 4.69 -7.09
N ALA A 55 5.77 5.83 -6.65
CA ALA A 55 7.17 5.95 -6.28
C ALA A 55 7.35 5.39 -4.86
N LEU A 56 8.02 4.23 -4.74
CA LEU A 56 8.26 3.60 -3.44
C LEU A 56 9.38 4.34 -2.69
N ALA A 57 10.49 4.57 -3.39
CA ALA A 57 11.68 5.27 -2.90
C ALA A 57 12.40 5.95 -4.08
N THR A 58 13.47 6.70 -3.80
CA THR A 58 14.29 7.30 -4.86
C THR A 58 14.80 6.24 -5.83
N GLY A 59 14.43 6.34 -7.11
CA GLY A 59 14.84 5.37 -8.14
C GLY A 59 14.10 4.02 -8.10
N VAL A 60 13.08 3.85 -7.25
CA VAL A 60 12.24 2.65 -7.19
C VAL A 60 10.77 3.01 -7.45
N THR A 61 10.23 2.48 -8.54
CA THR A 61 8.83 2.69 -8.95
C THR A 61 8.10 1.35 -8.95
N CYS A 62 6.93 1.29 -8.33
CA CYS A 62 6.07 0.12 -8.34
C CYS A 62 4.82 0.36 -9.17
N ASN A 63 4.33 -0.71 -9.81
CA ASN A 63 3.08 -0.71 -10.54
C ASN A 63 2.14 -1.73 -9.91
N VAL A 64 0.85 -1.39 -9.84
CA VAL A 64 -0.20 -2.34 -9.45
C VAL A 64 -0.29 -3.42 -10.52
N ALA A 65 -0.02 -4.68 -10.18
CA ALA A 65 0.06 -5.75 -11.18
C ALA A 65 -1.29 -6.41 -11.47
N THR A 66 -2.28 -6.28 -10.57
CA THR A 66 -3.66 -6.77 -10.74
C THR A 66 -4.63 -5.60 -10.66
N PRO A 67 -5.49 -5.39 -11.69
CA PRO A 67 -6.47 -4.31 -11.67
C PRO A 67 -7.34 -4.33 -10.41
N ALA A 68 -7.22 -3.28 -9.61
CA ALA A 68 -7.92 -3.13 -8.33
C ALA A 68 -8.67 -1.79 -8.35
N PRO A 69 -9.81 -1.68 -9.05
CA PRO A 69 -10.60 -0.45 -9.10
C PRO A 69 -11.29 -0.16 -7.75
N ALA A 70 -11.96 1.00 -7.65
CA ALA A 70 -12.86 1.28 -6.53
C ALA A 70 -13.92 0.16 -6.38
N GLY A 71 -14.25 -0.20 -5.15
CA GLY A 71 -15.14 -1.31 -4.80
C GLY A 71 -14.50 -2.70 -4.89
N TYR A 72 -13.23 -2.81 -5.28
CA TYR A 72 -12.54 -4.10 -5.33
C TYR A 72 -12.27 -4.66 -3.92
N SER A 73 -12.49 -5.96 -3.75
CA SER A 73 -12.12 -6.71 -2.55
C SER A 73 -11.40 -8.00 -2.95
N GLY A 74 -10.18 -8.20 -2.46
CA GLY A 74 -9.33 -9.28 -2.90
C GLY A 74 -7.83 -9.00 -2.76
N PRO A 75 -6.99 -9.84 -3.40
CA PRO A 75 -5.54 -9.68 -3.40
C PRO A 75 -5.08 -8.37 -4.05
N LEU A 76 -4.08 -7.73 -3.43
CA LEU A 76 -3.38 -6.57 -3.96
C LEU A 76 -1.92 -6.96 -4.22
N ASN A 77 -1.37 -6.49 -5.33
CA ASN A 77 0.04 -6.71 -5.63
C ASN A 77 0.68 -5.51 -6.34
N TRP A 78 1.95 -5.30 -6.00
CA TRP A 78 2.79 -4.30 -6.64
C TRP A 78 4.09 -4.95 -7.09
N THR A 79 4.49 -4.67 -8.33
CA THR A 79 5.79 -5.08 -8.88
C THR A 79 6.65 -3.84 -9.09
N CYS A 80 7.83 -3.84 -8.52
CA CYS A 80 8.73 -2.68 -8.53
C CYS A 80 9.91 -2.86 -9.47
N THR A 81 10.29 -1.77 -10.12
CA THR A 81 11.50 -1.65 -10.94
C THR A 81 12.45 -0.65 -10.28
N GLY A 82 13.75 -0.91 -10.37
CA GLY A 82 14.78 -0.14 -9.69
C GLY A 82 15.50 -0.97 -8.62
N ALA A 83 16.34 -0.31 -7.83
CA ALA A 83 17.07 -0.93 -6.73
C ALA A 83 16.88 -0.11 -5.44
N LEU A 84 16.46 -0.77 -4.38
CA LEU A 84 16.34 -0.15 -3.05
C LEU A 84 17.70 -0.29 -2.34
N SER A 85 18.41 0.81 -2.10
CA SER A 85 19.75 0.79 -1.51
C SER A 85 19.73 0.34 -0.04
N PRO A 86 20.87 -0.11 0.51
CA PRO A 86 20.99 -0.42 1.94
C PRO A 86 20.56 0.75 2.82
N GLY A 87 19.66 0.50 3.77
CA GLY A 87 19.11 1.52 4.68
C GLY A 87 17.99 2.39 4.08
N ASP A 88 17.75 2.32 2.76
CA ASP A 88 16.61 3.00 2.15
C ASP A 88 15.30 2.31 2.55
N HIS A 89 14.25 3.11 2.60
CA HIS A 89 12.89 2.67 2.88
C HIS A 89 11.88 3.41 2.01
N GLY A 90 10.70 2.84 1.92
CA GLY A 90 9.61 3.37 1.11
C GLY A 90 8.28 2.82 1.56
N SER A 91 7.18 3.31 0.97
CA SER A 91 5.87 2.74 1.25
C SER A 91 4.92 2.78 0.06
N VAL A 92 4.00 1.83 0.03
CA VAL A 92 2.78 1.91 -0.78
C VAL A 92 1.59 2.15 0.14
N VAL A 93 0.56 2.82 -0.38
CA VAL A 93 -0.65 3.18 0.36
C VAL A 93 -1.86 2.75 -0.44
N PHE A 94 -2.88 2.24 0.25
CA PHE A 94 -4.21 2.03 -0.29
C PHE A 94 -5.26 2.40 0.76
N VAL A 95 -6.44 2.80 0.30
CA VAL A 95 -7.56 3.20 1.15
C VAL A 95 -8.72 2.26 0.89
N VAL A 96 -9.31 1.76 1.96
CA VAL A 96 -10.53 0.95 1.90
C VAL A 96 -11.67 1.63 2.65
N GLU A 97 -12.89 1.29 2.26
CA GLU A 97 -14.12 1.61 2.98
C GLU A 97 -14.63 0.33 3.66
N ILE A 98 -15.14 0.45 4.89
CA ILE A 98 -15.86 -0.64 5.55
C ILE A 98 -17.21 -0.82 4.84
N VAL A 99 -17.44 -2.00 4.29
CA VAL A 99 -18.69 -2.34 3.60
C VAL A 99 -19.55 -3.26 4.47
N PRO A 100 -20.89 -3.23 4.33
CA PRO A 100 -21.81 -4.11 5.07
C PRO A 100 -21.54 -5.61 4.88
#